data_AF-A0A444JEN7-F1
#
_entry.id   AF-A0A444JEN7-F1
#
_cell.length_a   1.000
_cell.length_b   1.000
_cell.length_c   1.000
_cell.angle_alpha   90.00
_cell.angle_beta   90.00
_cell.angle_gamma   90.00
#
_symmetry.space_group_name_H-M   'P 1'
#
loop_
_entity.id
_entity.type
_entity.pdbx_description
1 polymer ?
#
loop_
_entity_poly.entity_id
_entity_poly.type
_entity_poly.pdbx_seq_one_letter_code
_entity_poly.pdbx_strand_id
1 'polypeptide(L)'
;MFYPGGLTAKIRGIQVHGKEQEVVEAGHRTAINLQGIEKEQINRGDLAATPGTMQSSTLLDADFHFLANNSRKLKNRTQVRLHVGTREILARVVLMEKDTVEPGENADIQLIIQEPVAVWPGDRFVLRSYSPVATLGGGVILNNAPPKRKRTTDRDRERNHTVFSIYKAGNDGADGAGIIAKMLLFLEESGRQGITADQLSTRLGVFGKKLKKKLQVPVSSKKVLVVESESQRLVAAQVIEQLNQSVLGLLEQYHKENPLKTGLAREEIRSRLRPPVDQKLFQYLMTTLAKNGLIVQEGAEVRLSSHEVTLQVDEQEMQEKIGRLYKNAGLRPPNLKDVLALFAEFPEKQIRQVIDLLLQNGTLIKINEALFFHAEELNRLADTLQDCLGREGEIDAPGFKDLTGLTRKYSIPLLEYFDKIKLTIRVGDKRILRKNTG
;
A
#
# COMPACT_ATOMS: atom_id res chain seq x y z
N MET A 1 -23.21 25.68 -2.42
CA MET A 1 -23.12 24.81 -3.60
C MET A 1 -24.48 24.18 -3.82
N PHE A 2 -24.91 24.01 -5.07
CA PHE A 2 -26.14 23.34 -5.45
C PHE A 2 -25.85 21.89 -5.82
N TYR A 3 -26.58 20.97 -5.24
CA TYR A 3 -26.51 19.54 -5.52
C TYR A 3 -27.77 19.07 -6.24
N PRO A 4 -27.66 18.15 -7.22
CA PRO A 4 -26.49 17.35 -7.58
C PRO A 4 -25.51 18.01 -8.56
N GLY A 5 -25.83 19.17 -9.13
CA GLY A 5 -25.04 19.79 -10.21
C GLY A 5 -23.63 20.28 -9.83
N GLY A 6 -23.32 20.43 -8.54
CA GLY A 6 -22.01 20.90 -8.07
C GLY A 6 -21.75 22.39 -8.27
N LEU A 7 -22.78 23.17 -8.61
CA LEU A 7 -22.64 24.59 -8.94
C LEU A 7 -22.40 25.42 -7.68
N THR A 8 -21.40 26.30 -7.69
CA THR A 8 -21.07 27.14 -6.54
C THR A 8 -21.54 28.57 -6.77
N ALA A 9 -22.18 29.16 -5.76
CA ALA A 9 -22.68 30.52 -5.81
C ALA A 9 -22.39 31.24 -4.50
N LYS A 10 -22.23 32.55 -4.60
CA LYS A 10 -22.04 33.44 -3.45
C LYS A 10 -23.38 34.04 -3.03
N ILE A 11 -23.69 33.97 -1.74
CA ILE A 11 -24.89 34.59 -1.16
C ILE A 11 -24.64 36.10 -1.08
N ARG A 12 -25.54 36.90 -1.66
CA ARG A 12 -25.51 38.38 -1.59
C ARG A 12 -26.46 38.95 -0.55
N GLY A 13 -27.56 38.25 -0.27
CA GLY A 13 -28.59 38.69 0.67
C GLY A 13 -29.61 37.59 0.88
N ILE A 14 -30.27 37.63 2.03
CA ILE A 14 -31.26 36.63 2.44
C ILE A 14 -32.53 37.37 2.86
N GLN A 15 -33.69 36.84 2.47
CA GLN A 15 -34.98 37.42 2.83
C GLN A 15 -35.95 36.35 3.35
N VAL A 16 -36.66 36.66 4.43
CA VAL A 16 -37.73 35.85 5.01
C VAL A 16 -38.99 36.70 5.09
N HIS A 17 -40.10 36.23 4.49
CA HIS A 17 -41.35 36.98 4.39
C HIS A 17 -41.19 38.43 3.88
N GLY A 18 -40.29 38.63 2.91
CA GLY A 18 -40.02 39.94 2.29
C GLY A 18 -39.12 40.88 3.10
N LYS A 19 -38.65 40.46 4.28
CA LYS A 19 -37.70 41.24 5.10
C LYS A 19 -36.28 40.69 4.94
N GLU A 20 -35.31 41.58 4.78
CA GLU A 20 -33.90 41.21 4.76
C GLU A 20 -33.46 40.68 6.13
N GLN A 21 -32.62 39.65 6.11
CA GLN A 21 -32.07 38.97 7.28
C GLN A 21 -30.62 38.62 7.03
N GLU A 22 -29.77 38.68 8.05
CA GLU A 22 -28.38 38.22 7.95
C GLU A 22 -28.25 36.72 8.18
N VAL A 23 -29.07 36.16 9.06
CA VAL A 23 -29.04 34.75 9.47
C VAL A 23 -30.46 34.21 9.47
N VAL A 24 -30.64 32.98 8.99
CA VAL A 24 -31.91 32.27 9.01
C VAL A 24 -31.71 30.85 9.50
N GLU A 25 -32.54 30.43 10.46
CA GLU A 25 -32.55 29.07 10.99
C GLU A 25 -33.45 28.14 10.16
N ALA A 26 -33.32 26.83 10.39
CA ALA A 26 -34.15 25.83 9.72
C ALA A 26 -35.64 26.01 10.06
N GLY A 27 -36.52 25.75 9.09
CA GLY A 27 -37.99 25.82 9.25
C GLY A 27 -38.66 26.98 8.53
N HIS A 28 -37.90 27.93 7.98
CA HIS A 28 -38.43 29.07 7.25
C HIS A 28 -38.40 28.89 5.73
N ARG A 29 -39.37 29.50 5.03
CA ARG A 29 -39.30 29.70 3.58
C ARG A 29 -38.45 30.93 3.31
N THR A 30 -37.28 30.72 2.72
CA THR A 30 -36.25 31.74 2.57
C THR A 30 -35.97 32.02 1.09
N ALA A 31 -35.94 33.28 0.71
CA ALA A 31 -35.40 33.72 -0.57
C ALA A 31 -33.92 34.05 -0.40
N ILE A 32 -33.05 33.48 -1.22
CA ILE A 32 -31.60 33.69 -1.17
C ILE A 32 -31.18 34.31 -2.49
N ASN A 33 -30.58 35.50 -2.43
CA ASN A 33 -30.01 36.16 -3.59
C ASN A 33 -28.61 35.60 -3.87
N LEU A 34 -28.39 35.10 -5.08
CA LEU A 34 -27.22 34.32 -5.46
C LEU A 34 -26.46 35.00 -6.59
N GLN A 35 -25.14 35.04 -6.47
CA GLN A 35 -24.23 35.52 -7.51
C GLN A 35 -23.40 34.37 -8.07
N GLY A 36 -23.21 34.38 -9.40
CA GLY A 36 -22.34 33.43 -10.11
C GLY A 36 -23.06 32.22 -10.69
N ILE A 37 -24.39 32.18 -10.60
CA ILE A 37 -25.24 31.15 -11.19
C ILE A 37 -26.44 31.80 -11.88
N GLU A 38 -26.86 31.24 -13.00
CA GLU A 38 -28.06 31.62 -13.73
C GLU A 38 -29.25 30.74 -13.33
N LYS A 39 -30.47 31.22 -13.54
CA LYS A 39 -31.70 30.54 -13.13
C LYS A 39 -31.87 29.20 -13.85
N GLU A 40 -31.45 29.15 -15.11
CA GLU A 40 -31.54 28.01 -16.02
C GLU A 40 -30.62 26.85 -15.60
N GLN A 41 -29.61 27.15 -14.78
CA GLN A 41 -28.64 26.17 -14.29
C GLN A 41 -29.13 25.42 -13.04
N ILE A 42 -30.24 25.85 -12.43
CA ILE A 42 -30.79 25.27 -11.20
C ILE A 42 -32.19 24.75 -11.49
N ASN A 43 -32.46 23.54 -11.01
CA ASN A 43 -33.76 22.92 -11.15
C ASN A 43 -34.47 22.84 -9.80
N ARG A 44 -35.82 22.79 -9.87
CA ARG A 44 -36.61 22.47 -8.68
C ARG A 44 -36.21 21.08 -8.17
N GLY A 45 -35.90 21.01 -6.88
CA GLY A 45 -35.36 19.79 -6.26
C GLY A 45 -33.85 19.84 -6.00
N ASP A 46 -33.14 20.83 -6.53
CA ASP A 46 -31.74 21.04 -6.18
C ASP A 46 -31.59 21.54 -4.75
N LEU A 47 -30.58 21.03 -4.05
CA LEU A 47 -30.31 21.37 -2.66
C LEU A 47 -29.12 22.32 -2.58
N ALA A 48 -29.33 23.48 -1.94
CA ALA A 48 -28.25 24.39 -1.58
C ALA A 48 -27.64 23.95 -0.24
N ALA A 49 -26.36 23.56 -0.25
CA ALA A 49 -25.63 23.17 0.95
C ALA A 49 -24.18 23.66 0.91
N THR A 50 -23.52 23.62 2.07
CA THR A 50 -22.09 23.91 2.18
C THR A 50 -21.30 22.95 1.29
N PRO A 51 -20.28 23.42 0.56
CA PRO A 51 -19.45 22.54 -0.26
C PRO A 51 -18.86 21.40 0.56
N GLY A 52 -18.99 20.17 0.05
CA GLY A 52 -18.46 18.95 0.66
C GLY A 52 -19.39 18.26 1.67
N THR A 53 -20.54 18.85 2.04
CA THR A 53 -21.43 18.28 3.07
C THR A 53 -22.54 17.37 2.53
N MET A 54 -22.63 17.23 1.20
CA MET A 54 -23.60 16.36 0.52
C MET A 54 -22.88 15.45 -0.46
N GLN A 55 -23.44 14.26 -0.65
CA GLN A 55 -23.01 13.31 -1.67
C GLN A 55 -24.17 13.04 -2.62
N SER A 56 -23.91 13.12 -3.92
CA SER A 56 -24.88 12.77 -4.95
C SER A 56 -24.72 11.31 -5.34
N SER A 57 -25.84 10.60 -5.46
CA SER A 57 -25.86 9.18 -5.77
C SER A 57 -27.05 8.83 -6.64
N THR A 58 -26.92 7.76 -7.42
CA THR A 58 -28.02 7.10 -8.15
C THR A 58 -28.52 5.84 -7.42
N LEU A 59 -27.90 5.49 -6.29
CA LEU A 59 -28.31 4.40 -5.42
C LEU A 59 -28.64 4.98 -4.05
N LEU A 60 -29.74 4.52 -3.44
CA LEU A 60 -30.10 4.82 -2.06
C LEU A 60 -30.55 3.54 -1.36
N ASP A 61 -30.18 3.36 -0.10
CA ASP A 61 -30.78 2.33 0.74
C ASP A 61 -31.81 2.99 1.65
N ALA A 62 -32.96 2.34 1.81
CA ALA A 62 -34.10 2.90 2.51
C ALA A 62 -34.93 1.80 3.19
N ASP A 63 -35.57 2.15 4.30
CA ASP A 63 -36.75 1.41 4.76
C ASP A 63 -37.96 1.84 3.92
N PHE A 64 -38.86 0.90 3.70
CA PHE A 64 -40.06 1.14 2.92
C PHE A 64 -41.26 0.49 3.58
N HIS A 65 -42.27 1.30 3.87
CA HIS A 65 -43.59 0.85 4.29
C HIS A 65 -44.51 0.80 3.08
N PHE A 66 -44.97 -0.41 2.73
CA PHE A 66 -45.92 -0.60 1.64
C PHE A 66 -47.34 -0.48 2.19
N LEU A 67 -48.14 0.45 1.66
CA LEU A 67 -49.46 0.74 2.22
C LEU A 67 -50.42 -0.44 2.05
N ALA A 68 -51.25 -0.69 3.07
CA ALA A 68 -52.26 -1.76 3.06
C ALA A 68 -53.34 -1.57 1.98
N ASN A 69 -53.59 -0.33 1.54
CA ASN A 69 -54.60 -0.01 0.51
C ASN A 69 -54.17 -0.41 -0.91
N ASN A 70 -52.97 -0.94 -1.11
CA ASN A 70 -52.55 -1.43 -2.42
C ASN A 70 -53.23 -2.78 -2.72
N SER A 71 -53.76 -2.93 -3.93
CA SER A 71 -54.48 -4.13 -4.35
C SER A 71 -53.57 -5.28 -4.81
N ARG A 72 -52.28 -5.02 -5.03
CA ARG A 72 -51.32 -6.00 -5.57
C ARG A 72 -50.03 -5.95 -4.77
N LYS A 73 -49.41 -7.12 -4.60
CA LYS A 73 -48.06 -7.24 -4.06
C LYS A 73 -47.03 -6.50 -4.90
N LEU A 74 -46.06 -5.89 -4.24
CA LEU A 74 -44.93 -5.24 -4.92
C LEU A 74 -43.91 -6.31 -5.31
N LYS A 75 -43.57 -6.38 -6.60
CA LYS A 75 -42.52 -7.28 -7.10
C LYS A 75 -41.15 -6.61 -7.05
N ASN A 76 -40.10 -7.41 -6.89
CA ASN A 76 -38.74 -6.91 -7.05
C ASN A 76 -38.51 -6.29 -8.44
N ARG A 77 -37.66 -5.25 -8.49
CA ARG A 77 -37.33 -4.45 -9.68
C ARG A 77 -38.52 -3.72 -10.32
N THR A 78 -39.61 -3.50 -9.58
CA THR A 78 -40.73 -2.67 -10.05
C THR A 78 -40.27 -1.24 -10.28
N GLN A 79 -40.69 -0.67 -11.42
CA GLN A 79 -40.45 0.73 -11.75
C GLN A 79 -41.46 1.63 -11.02
N VAL A 80 -40.95 2.68 -10.39
CA VAL A 80 -41.69 3.60 -9.53
C VAL A 80 -41.28 5.04 -9.80
N ARG A 81 -42.14 5.98 -9.40
CA ARG A 81 -41.80 7.39 -9.27
C ARG A 81 -41.42 7.67 -7.82
N LEU A 82 -40.18 8.08 -7.60
CA LEU A 82 -39.65 8.52 -6.33
C LEU A 82 -39.90 10.01 -6.16
N HIS A 83 -40.60 10.37 -5.09
CA HIS A 83 -40.73 11.74 -4.62
C HIS A 83 -39.84 11.92 -3.40
N VAL A 84 -38.83 12.77 -3.51
CA VAL A 84 -37.92 13.10 -2.41
C VAL A 84 -37.56 14.58 -2.47
N GLY A 85 -37.61 15.24 -1.31
CA GLY A 85 -37.53 16.71 -1.24
C GLY A 85 -38.63 17.36 -2.09
N THR A 86 -38.24 18.07 -3.14
CA THR A 86 -39.17 18.70 -4.10
C THR A 86 -39.04 18.17 -5.53
N ARG A 87 -38.46 16.97 -5.69
CA ARG A 87 -38.15 16.35 -6.97
C ARG A 87 -38.97 15.08 -7.20
N GLU A 88 -39.32 14.83 -8.46
CA GLU A 88 -39.93 13.57 -8.93
C GLU A 88 -38.95 12.90 -9.89
N ILE A 89 -38.56 11.66 -9.61
CA ILE A 89 -37.55 10.94 -10.39
C ILE A 89 -37.99 9.50 -10.62
N LEU A 90 -37.71 8.95 -11.80
CA LEU A 90 -37.92 7.53 -12.07
C LEU A 90 -36.88 6.68 -11.33
N ALA A 91 -37.35 5.64 -10.65
CA ALA A 91 -36.52 4.70 -9.92
C ALA A 91 -37.00 3.25 -10.10
N ARG A 92 -36.15 2.29 -9.75
CA ARG A 92 -36.50 0.88 -9.59
C ARG A 92 -36.28 0.47 -8.15
N VAL A 93 -37.30 -0.18 -7.57
CA VAL A 93 -37.22 -0.75 -6.22
C VAL A 93 -36.55 -2.11 -6.30
N VAL A 94 -35.42 -2.29 -5.63
CA VAL A 94 -34.83 -3.61 -5.40
C VAL A 94 -35.12 -4.01 -3.96
N LEU A 95 -35.82 -5.12 -3.77
CA LEU A 95 -36.10 -5.67 -2.45
C LEU A 95 -34.87 -6.44 -1.97
N MET A 96 -34.37 -6.19 -0.76
CA MET A 96 -33.09 -6.74 -0.31
C MET A 96 -33.18 -8.18 0.20
N GLU A 97 -34.25 -8.50 0.92
CA GLU A 97 -34.42 -9.78 1.61
C GLU A 97 -35.38 -10.73 0.88
N LYS A 98 -36.44 -10.19 0.29
CA LYS A 98 -37.56 -10.95 -0.30
C LYS A 98 -37.75 -10.61 -1.78
N ASP A 99 -38.51 -11.44 -2.50
CA ASP A 99 -38.83 -11.21 -3.92
C ASP A 99 -40.16 -10.47 -4.15
N THR A 100 -41.03 -10.48 -3.15
CA THR A 100 -42.28 -9.71 -3.12
C THR A 100 -42.54 -9.15 -1.72
N VAL A 101 -43.34 -8.08 -1.66
CA VAL A 101 -43.84 -7.45 -0.42
C VAL A 101 -45.36 -7.39 -0.50
N GLU A 102 -46.04 -7.85 0.54
CA GLU A 102 -47.50 -7.82 0.61
C GLU A 102 -47.99 -6.46 1.16
N PRO A 103 -49.19 -5.99 0.76
CA PRO A 103 -49.76 -4.74 1.28
C PRO A 103 -49.78 -4.68 2.81
N GLY A 104 -49.27 -3.59 3.39
CA GLY A 104 -49.17 -3.38 4.84
C GLY A 104 -47.82 -3.78 5.45
N GLU A 105 -46.94 -4.44 4.70
CA GLU A 105 -45.64 -4.87 5.19
C GLU A 105 -44.56 -3.78 5.07
N ASN A 106 -43.52 -3.92 5.91
CA ASN A 106 -42.28 -3.17 5.78
C ASN A 106 -41.24 -4.00 5.01
N ALA A 107 -40.40 -3.33 4.24
CA ALA A 107 -39.31 -3.95 3.51
C ALA A 107 -38.07 -3.05 3.47
N ASP A 108 -36.91 -3.69 3.48
CA ASP A 108 -35.64 -3.04 3.22
C ASP A 108 -35.35 -3.04 1.72
N ILE A 109 -35.14 -1.85 1.18
CA ILE A 109 -35.05 -1.63 -0.26
C ILE A 109 -33.78 -0.87 -0.64
N GLN A 110 -33.29 -1.16 -1.85
CA GLN A 110 -32.34 -0.32 -2.55
C GLN A 110 -33.05 0.32 -3.75
N LEU A 111 -33.03 1.63 -3.82
CA LEU A 111 -33.56 2.41 -4.93
C LEU A 111 -32.47 2.64 -5.96
N ILE A 112 -32.72 2.22 -7.20
CA ILE A 112 -31.88 2.54 -8.36
C ILE A 112 -32.56 3.69 -9.11
N ILE A 113 -31.95 4.86 -9.08
CA ILE A 113 -32.51 6.11 -9.59
C ILE A 113 -31.84 6.44 -10.93
N GLN A 114 -32.61 6.95 -11.88
CA GLN A 114 -32.08 7.29 -13.22
C GLN A 114 -31.19 8.53 -13.22
N GLU A 115 -31.43 9.47 -12.32
CA GLU A 115 -30.68 10.71 -12.18
C GLU A 115 -30.08 10.81 -10.79
N PRO A 116 -28.89 11.43 -10.64
CA PRO A 116 -28.29 11.61 -9.33
C PRO A 116 -29.17 12.51 -8.46
N VAL A 117 -29.27 12.15 -7.19
CA VAL A 117 -29.93 12.95 -6.16
C VAL A 117 -29.00 13.14 -4.98
N ALA A 118 -29.08 14.29 -4.33
CA ALA A 118 -28.47 14.51 -3.03
C ALA A 118 -29.56 14.45 -1.97
N VAL A 119 -29.38 13.58 -0.99
CA VAL A 119 -30.28 13.39 0.16
C VAL A 119 -29.43 13.12 1.39
N TRP A 120 -30.03 13.28 2.56
CA TRP A 120 -29.44 12.87 3.83
C TRP A 120 -30.10 11.63 4.40
N PRO A 121 -29.35 10.80 5.15
CA PRO A 121 -29.95 9.80 6.01
C PRO A 121 -30.96 10.46 6.96
N GLY A 122 -32.16 9.91 7.06
CA GLY A 122 -33.28 10.50 7.79
C GLY A 122 -34.30 11.23 6.92
N ASP A 123 -33.98 11.55 5.67
CA ASP A 123 -34.94 12.17 4.75
C ASP A 123 -36.08 11.20 4.43
N ARG A 124 -37.31 11.73 4.41
CA ARG A 124 -38.50 10.96 4.02
C ARG A 124 -38.72 11.01 2.52
N PHE A 125 -39.23 9.91 1.98
CA PHE A 125 -39.60 9.82 0.57
C PHE A 125 -40.97 9.14 0.40
N VAL A 126 -41.56 9.33 -0.78
CA VAL A 126 -42.81 8.69 -1.20
C VAL A 126 -42.59 7.99 -2.53
N LEU A 127 -43.04 6.75 -2.65
CA LEU A 127 -43.06 6.00 -3.91
C LEU A 127 -44.47 5.96 -4.48
N ARG A 128 -44.57 6.25 -5.78
CA ARG A 128 -45.80 6.12 -6.54
C ARG A 128 -45.60 5.15 -7.70
N SER A 129 -46.66 4.47 -8.10
CA SER A 129 -46.65 3.60 -9.27
C SER A 129 -46.39 4.40 -10.55
N TYR A 130 -45.73 3.76 -11.50
CA TYR A 130 -45.44 4.37 -12.80
C TYR A 130 -46.72 4.69 -13.59
N SER A 131 -47.65 3.72 -13.65
CA SER A 131 -48.99 3.86 -14.24
C SER A 131 -49.91 2.73 -13.76
N PRO A 132 -51.19 2.99 -13.40
CA PRO A 132 -51.76 4.31 -13.13
C PRO A 132 -51.04 4.97 -11.95
N VAL A 133 -51.11 6.29 -11.80
CA VAL A 133 -50.40 7.01 -10.72
C VAL A 133 -51.15 6.82 -9.41
N ALA A 134 -50.61 5.99 -8.52
CA ALA A 134 -51.14 5.72 -7.19
C ALA A 134 -49.99 5.73 -6.18
N THR A 135 -50.26 6.11 -4.94
CA THR A 135 -49.26 6.08 -3.87
C THR A 135 -49.07 4.64 -3.40
N LEU A 136 -47.86 4.10 -3.59
CA LEU A 136 -47.51 2.76 -3.13
C LEU A 136 -47.16 2.79 -1.64
N GLY A 137 -46.44 3.81 -1.20
CA GLY A 137 -46.01 3.96 0.18
C GLY A 137 -44.87 4.95 0.32
N GLY A 138 -44.13 4.84 1.40
CA GLY A 138 -43.02 5.73 1.70
C GLY A 138 -42.14 5.17 2.81
N GLY A 139 -41.11 5.92 3.18
CA GLY A 139 -40.18 5.50 4.22
C GLY A 139 -39.09 6.53 4.43
N VAL A 140 -37.98 6.10 5.03
CA VAL A 140 -36.84 6.95 5.34
C VAL A 140 -35.59 6.48 4.60
N ILE A 141 -34.78 7.43 4.13
CA ILE A 141 -33.48 7.13 3.56
C ILE A 141 -32.52 6.74 4.68
N LEU A 142 -31.90 5.57 4.55
CA LEU A 142 -30.98 5.01 5.53
C LEU A 142 -29.51 5.25 5.14
N ASN A 143 -29.20 5.18 3.84
CA ASN A 143 -27.88 5.48 3.29
C ASN A 143 -28.01 6.22 1.96
N ASN A 144 -27.34 7.37 1.86
CA ASN A 144 -27.40 8.27 0.71
C ASN A 144 -26.43 7.92 -0.43
N ALA A 145 -25.45 7.04 -0.21
CA ALA A 145 -24.50 6.60 -1.23
C ALA A 145 -23.98 5.17 -0.99
N PRO A 146 -24.88 4.17 -0.93
CA PRO A 146 -24.50 2.78 -0.71
C PRO A 146 -23.83 2.16 -1.95
N PRO A 147 -23.00 1.12 -1.75
CA PRO A 147 -22.60 0.27 -2.85
C PRO A 147 -23.80 -0.51 -3.41
N LYS A 148 -23.68 -0.97 -4.66
CA LYS A 148 -24.67 -1.88 -5.24
C LYS A 148 -24.69 -3.19 -4.46
N ARG A 149 -25.84 -3.53 -3.87
CA ARG A 149 -25.99 -4.72 -3.04
C ARG A 149 -26.28 -5.95 -3.90
N LYS A 150 -25.62 -7.06 -3.56
CA LYS A 150 -25.98 -8.39 -4.07
C LYS A 150 -27.13 -8.92 -3.22
N ARG A 151 -27.92 -9.83 -3.79
CA ARG A 151 -29.03 -10.52 -3.10
C ARG A 151 -29.33 -11.91 -3.67
N THR A 152 -28.41 -12.42 -4.50
CA THR A 152 -28.66 -13.60 -5.33
C THR A 152 -28.58 -14.86 -4.50
N THR A 153 -27.71 -14.86 -3.48
CA THR A 153 -27.52 -15.97 -2.55
C THR A 153 -28.14 -15.66 -1.19
N ASP A 154 -28.44 -16.69 -0.40
CA ASP A 154 -28.96 -16.50 0.97
C ASP A 154 -27.96 -15.75 1.85
N ARG A 155 -26.66 -16.00 1.66
CA ARG A 155 -25.58 -15.25 2.31
C ARG A 155 -25.64 -13.75 2.00
N ASP A 156 -25.98 -13.37 0.77
CA ASP A 156 -26.16 -11.96 0.42
C ASP A 156 -27.36 -11.36 1.15
N ARG A 157 -28.48 -12.11 1.24
CA ARG A 157 -29.71 -11.67 1.92
C ARG A 157 -29.49 -11.49 3.43
N GLU A 158 -28.80 -12.42 4.07
CA GLU A 158 -28.43 -12.35 5.49
C GLU A 158 -27.48 -11.18 5.78
N ARG A 159 -26.50 -10.94 4.89
CA ARG A 159 -25.64 -9.75 4.98
C ARG A 159 -26.47 -8.47 4.88
N ASN A 160 -27.41 -8.41 3.94
CA ASN A 160 -28.28 -7.24 3.81
C ASN A 160 -29.11 -7.03 5.08
N HIS A 161 -29.72 -8.08 5.63
CA HIS A 161 -30.46 -8.00 6.89
C HIS A 161 -29.63 -7.37 8.02
N THR A 162 -28.37 -7.82 8.16
CA THR A 162 -27.43 -7.26 9.14
C THR A 162 -27.13 -5.79 8.89
N VAL A 163 -26.88 -5.41 7.62
CA VAL A 163 -26.59 -4.02 7.24
C VAL A 163 -27.77 -3.10 7.53
N PHE A 164 -28.99 -3.48 7.14
CA PHE A 164 -30.17 -2.66 7.39
C PHE A 164 -30.51 -2.57 8.89
N SER A 165 -30.24 -3.62 9.66
CA SER A 165 -30.33 -3.58 11.12
C SER A 165 -29.37 -2.56 11.73
N ILE A 166 -28.13 -2.47 11.23
CA ILE A 166 -27.15 -1.45 11.64
C ILE A 166 -27.64 -0.04 11.27
N TYR A 167 -28.25 0.13 10.10
CA TYR A 167 -28.81 1.43 9.70
C TYR A 167 -29.95 1.89 10.59
N LYS A 168 -30.87 0.98 10.93
CA LYS A 168 -32.03 1.24 11.79
C LYS A 168 -31.65 1.41 13.25
N ALA A 169 -30.50 0.90 13.68
CA ALA A 169 -29.99 1.16 15.02
C ALA A 169 -29.85 2.69 15.22
N GLY A 170 -30.52 3.20 16.26
CA GLY A 170 -30.49 4.62 16.60
C GLY A 170 -29.07 5.14 16.82
N ASN A 171 -28.87 6.44 16.57
CA ASN A 171 -27.57 7.08 16.81
C ASN A 171 -27.30 7.31 18.32
N ASP A 172 -28.34 7.26 19.15
CA ASP A 172 -28.39 7.76 20.53
C ASP A 172 -28.40 6.67 21.62
N GLY A 173 -27.80 5.51 21.36
CA GLY A 173 -27.44 4.60 22.47
C GLY A 173 -26.47 5.31 23.43
N ALA A 174 -26.49 4.98 24.72
CA ALA A 174 -25.70 5.62 25.79
C ALA A 174 -24.20 5.83 25.43
N ASP A 175 -23.63 4.93 24.61
CA ASP A 175 -22.23 4.99 24.18
C ASP A 175 -22.03 5.47 22.73
N GLY A 176 -23.11 5.69 21.98
CA GLY A 176 -23.07 5.86 20.52
C GLY A 176 -22.60 4.61 19.78
N ALA A 177 -22.93 3.43 20.29
CA ALA A 177 -22.62 2.16 19.65
C ALA A 177 -23.20 2.08 18.22
N GLY A 178 -24.40 2.60 17.99
CA GLY A 178 -25.04 2.60 16.66
C GLY A 178 -24.26 3.40 15.63
N ILE A 179 -23.77 4.59 15.97
CA ILE A 179 -22.95 5.39 15.04
C ILE A 179 -21.58 4.74 14.78
N ILE A 180 -20.99 4.09 15.78
CA ILE A 180 -19.75 3.33 15.61
C ILE A 180 -19.97 2.13 14.68
N ALA A 181 -21.07 1.40 14.83
CA ALA A 181 -21.41 0.29 13.95
C ALA A 181 -21.58 0.75 12.49
N LYS A 182 -22.30 1.86 12.26
CA LYS A 182 -22.45 2.46 10.92
C LYS A 182 -21.10 2.89 10.33
N MET A 183 -20.23 3.50 11.15
CA MET A 183 -18.89 3.90 10.75
C MET A 183 -18.04 2.70 10.32
N LEU A 184 -18.01 1.63 11.12
CA LEU A 184 -17.27 0.41 10.80
C LEU A 184 -17.81 -0.24 9.51
N LEU A 185 -19.13 -0.28 9.35
CA LEU A 185 -19.75 -0.78 8.13
C LEU A 185 -19.33 0.03 6.90
N PHE A 186 -19.36 1.37 6.95
CA PHE A 186 -18.95 2.20 5.82
C PHE A 186 -17.46 2.03 5.47
N LEU A 187 -16.61 1.83 6.48
CA LEU A 187 -15.19 1.54 6.29
C LEU A 187 -14.96 0.17 5.65
N GLU A 188 -15.71 -0.85 6.09
CA GLU A 188 -15.66 -2.19 5.50
C GLU A 188 -16.12 -2.16 4.04
N GLU A 189 -17.24 -1.49 3.74
CA GLU A 189 -17.77 -1.35 2.39
C GLU A 189 -16.84 -0.55 1.45
N SER A 190 -16.07 0.39 1.99
CA SER A 190 -15.07 1.15 1.23
C SER A 190 -13.79 0.36 0.96
N GLY A 191 -13.59 -0.76 1.66
CA GLY A 191 -12.47 -1.67 1.48
C GLY A 191 -11.12 -0.94 1.49
N ARG A 192 -10.30 -1.22 0.47
CA ARG A 192 -8.92 -0.69 0.34
C ARG A 192 -8.88 0.79 0.04
N GLN A 193 -9.91 1.34 -0.61
CA GLN A 193 -9.98 2.78 -0.85
C GLN A 193 -10.17 3.56 0.44
N GLY A 194 -10.77 2.95 1.47
CA GLY A 194 -11.06 3.64 2.72
C GLY A 194 -12.00 4.83 2.50
N ILE A 195 -12.14 5.65 3.54
CA ILE A 195 -12.97 6.84 3.53
C ILE A 195 -12.27 7.97 4.26
N THR A 196 -12.39 9.20 3.77
CA THR A 196 -11.90 10.38 4.50
C THR A 196 -12.85 10.77 5.62
N ALA A 197 -12.37 11.51 6.62
CA ALA A 197 -13.22 12.02 7.69
C ALA A 197 -14.38 12.89 7.16
N ASP A 198 -14.16 13.66 6.09
CA ASP A 198 -15.19 14.50 5.49
C ASP A 198 -16.27 13.67 4.78
N GLN A 199 -15.87 12.68 3.98
CA GLN A 199 -16.83 11.75 3.35
C GLN A 199 -17.62 10.97 4.40
N LEU A 200 -16.96 10.54 5.48
CA LEU A 200 -17.61 9.86 6.59
C LEU A 200 -18.61 10.79 7.31
N SER A 201 -18.25 12.06 7.50
CA SER A 201 -19.15 13.07 8.08
C SER A 201 -20.43 13.20 7.25
N THR A 202 -20.28 13.30 5.93
CA THR A 202 -21.40 13.44 4.98
C THR A 202 -22.31 12.21 4.94
N ARG A 203 -21.75 11.00 5.12
CA ARG A 203 -22.53 9.76 5.18
C ARG A 203 -23.21 9.51 6.53
N LEU A 204 -22.62 9.98 7.62
CA LEU A 204 -23.19 9.83 8.97
C LEU A 204 -24.10 10.99 9.38
N GLY A 205 -24.01 12.13 8.70
CA GLY A 205 -24.67 13.38 9.11
C GLY A 205 -24.07 13.98 10.39
N VAL A 206 -22.84 13.61 10.76
CA VAL A 206 -22.18 14.07 11.99
C VAL A 206 -20.87 14.76 11.65
N PHE A 207 -20.76 16.04 12.04
CA PHE A 207 -19.68 16.92 11.62
C PHE A 207 -18.82 17.41 12.81
N GLY A 208 -17.60 17.86 12.50
CA GLY A 208 -16.74 18.60 13.41
C GLY A 208 -16.32 17.83 14.67
N LYS A 209 -16.38 18.51 15.83
CA LYS A 209 -15.91 17.95 17.12
C LYS A 209 -16.67 16.68 17.52
N LYS A 210 -17.96 16.56 17.16
CA LYS A 210 -18.77 15.37 17.46
C LYS A 210 -18.22 14.13 16.79
N LEU A 211 -17.85 14.23 15.50
CA LEU A 211 -17.24 13.11 14.77
C LEU A 211 -15.88 12.74 15.36
N LYS A 212 -15.01 13.72 15.64
CA LYS A 212 -13.70 13.47 16.25
C LYS A 212 -13.81 12.72 17.57
N LYS A 213 -14.76 13.10 18.44
CA LYS A 213 -15.02 12.39 19.71
C LYS A 213 -15.47 10.94 19.48
N LYS A 214 -16.35 10.70 18.50
CA LYS A 214 -16.82 9.34 18.16
C LYS A 214 -15.75 8.48 17.47
N LEU A 215 -14.80 9.09 16.75
CA LEU A 215 -13.67 8.41 16.13
C LEU A 215 -12.59 7.95 17.12
N GLN A 216 -12.48 8.60 18.30
CA GLN A 216 -11.44 8.24 19.28
C GLN A 216 -11.52 6.78 19.71
N VAL A 217 -12.71 6.27 20.02
CA VAL A 217 -12.90 4.90 20.54
C VAL A 217 -12.55 3.82 19.49
N PRO A 218 -13.03 3.88 18.24
CA PRO A 218 -12.65 2.92 17.21
C PRO A 218 -11.16 2.98 16.83
N VAL A 219 -10.54 4.16 16.89
CA VAL A 219 -9.11 4.32 16.60
C VAL A 219 -8.24 3.81 17.76
N SER A 220 -8.60 4.11 19.02
CA SER A 220 -7.86 3.63 20.19
C SER A 220 -7.95 2.11 20.36
N SER A 221 -9.10 1.53 20.03
CA SER A 221 -9.32 0.07 20.01
C SER A 221 -8.72 -0.61 18.77
N LYS A 222 -8.02 0.13 17.89
CA LYS A 222 -7.43 -0.36 16.64
C LYS A 222 -8.42 -1.00 15.66
N LYS A 223 -9.72 -0.75 15.78
CA LYS A 223 -10.73 -1.19 14.80
C LYS A 223 -10.69 -0.36 13.52
N VAL A 224 -10.24 0.89 13.63
CA VAL A 224 -10.05 1.83 12.52
C VAL A 224 -8.62 2.34 12.55
N LEU A 225 -7.98 2.35 11.39
CA LEU A 225 -6.60 2.80 11.23
C LEU A 225 -6.58 4.04 10.34
N VAL A 226 -5.82 5.04 10.78
CA VAL A 226 -5.54 6.26 10.01
C VAL A 226 -4.32 5.97 9.14
N VAL A 227 -4.53 5.89 7.84
CA VAL A 227 -3.50 5.51 6.85
C VAL A 227 -2.78 6.75 6.32
N GLU A 228 -3.45 7.90 6.33
CA GLU A 228 -2.93 9.16 5.83
C GLU A 228 -3.34 10.30 6.76
N SER A 229 -2.38 11.03 7.32
CA SER A 229 -2.62 12.10 8.30
C SER A 229 -3.21 13.36 7.68
N GLU A 230 -2.81 13.72 6.45
CA GLU A 230 -3.25 14.94 5.75
C GLU A 230 -4.74 14.89 5.40
N SER A 231 -5.17 13.84 4.70
CA SER A 231 -6.57 13.63 4.28
C SER A 231 -7.43 12.98 5.37
N GLN A 232 -6.83 12.61 6.51
CA GLN A 232 -7.41 11.76 7.55
C GLN A 232 -8.11 10.53 6.97
N ARG A 233 -7.46 9.83 6.03
CA ARG A 233 -8.02 8.64 5.39
C ARG A 233 -8.03 7.47 6.37
N LEU A 234 -9.22 6.91 6.54
CA LEU A 234 -9.54 5.84 7.48
C LEU A 234 -9.78 4.53 6.72
N VAL A 235 -9.24 3.44 7.26
CA VAL A 235 -9.44 2.08 6.75
C VAL A 235 -9.80 1.14 7.91
N ALA A 236 -10.70 0.19 7.66
CA ALA A 236 -11.05 -0.83 8.65
C ALA A 236 -9.86 -1.77 8.94
N ALA A 237 -9.68 -2.15 10.20
CA ALA A 237 -8.59 -3.03 10.62
C ALA A 237 -8.59 -4.37 9.86
N GLN A 238 -9.78 -4.96 9.66
CA GLN A 238 -9.92 -6.22 8.92
C GLN A 238 -9.38 -6.14 7.48
N VAL A 239 -9.53 -4.99 6.81
CA VAL A 239 -8.98 -4.77 5.47
C VAL A 239 -7.45 -4.74 5.51
N ILE A 240 -6.88 -4.09 6.53
CA ILE A 240 -5.42 -4.04 6.74
C ILE A 240 -4.88 -5.44 7.06
N GLU A 241 -5.55 -6.21 7.90
CA GLU A 241 -5.19 -7.59 8.23
C GLU A 241 -5.18 -8.48 6.97
N GLN A 242 -6.24 -8.41 6.15
CA GLN A 242 -6.30 -9.15 4.89
C GLN A 242 -5.17 -8.76 3.91
N LEU A 243 -4.84 -7.47 3.83
CA LEU A 243 -3.74 -6.99 3.01
C LEU A 243 -2.38 -7.45 3.54
N ASN A 244 -2.17 -7.40 4.86
CA ASN A 244 -0.97 -7.92 5.50
C ASN A 244 -0.79 -9.41 5.20
N GLN A 245 -1.84 -10.22 5.35
CA GLN A 245 -1.80 -11.64 5.01
C GLN A 245 -1.51 -11.88 3.52
N SER A 246 -2.08 -11.06 2.63
CA SER A 246 -1.79 -11.14 1.19
C SER A 246 -0.33 -10.82 0.87
N VAL A 247 0.26 -9.82 1.53
CA VAL A 247 1.68 -9.46 1.36
C VAL A 247 2.59 -10.56 1.90
N LEU A 248 2.31 -11.06 3.11
CA LEU A 248 3.14 -12.09 3.75
C LEU A 248 3.08 -13.39 2.95
N GLY A 249 1.90 -13.83 2.52
CA GLY A 249 1.75 -15.02 1.66
C GLY A 249 2.43 -14.86 0.30
N LEU A 250 2.42 -13.66 -0.27
CA LEU A 250 3.16 -13.38 -1.51
C LEU A 250 4.68 -13.52 -1.31
N LEU A 251 5.21 -12.98 -0.22
CA LEU A 251 6.65 -13.09 0.09
C LEU A 251 7.04 -14.53 0.41
N GLU A 252 6.21 -15.26 1.16
CA GLU A 252 6.44 -16.66 1.48
C GLU A 252 6.50 -17.52 0.21
N GLN A 253 5.54 -17.34 -0.70
CA GLN A 253 5.54 -18.03 -1.98
C GLN A 253 6.76 -17.64 -2.83
N TYR A 254 7.11 -16.35 -2.88
CA TYR A 254 8.24 -15.87 -3.66
C TYR A 254 9.57 -16.47 -3.18
N HIS A 255 9.80 -16.52 -1.86
CA HIS A 255 11.01 -17.10 -1.29
C HIS A 255 11.08 -18.61 -1.49
N LYS A 256 9.95 -19.31 -1.45
CA LYS A 256 9.89 -20.75 -1.76
C LYS A 256 10.27 -21.03 -3.22
N GLU A 257 9.84 -20.18 -4.14
CA GLU A 257 10.15 -20.29 -5.57
C GLU A 257 11.56 -19.77 -5.92
N ASN A 258 12.11 -18.86 -5.11
CA ASN A 258 13.41 -18.21 -5.34
C ASN A 258 14.28 -18.19 -4.07
N PRO A 259 14.77 -19.33 -3.55
CA PRO A 259 15.54 -19.37 -2.29
C PRO A 259 16.86 -18.57 -2.33
N LEU A 260 17.36 -18.30 -3.53
CA LEU A 260 18.61 -17.60 -3.79
C LEU A 260 18.45 -16.06 -3.89
N LYS A 261 17.23 -15.53 -3.78
CA LYS A 261 16.98 -14.10 -3.88
C LYS A 261 16.77 -13.50 -2.50
N THR A 262 17.40 -12.36 -2.27
CA THR A 262 17.34 -11.58 -1.02
C THR A 262 15.94 -11.13 -0.67
N GLY A 263 15.15 -10.68 -1.65
CA GLY A 263 13.77 -10.30 -1.43
C GLY A 263 13.05 -9.93 -2.72
N LEU A 264 11.82 -9.47 -2.57
CA LEU A 264 10.97 -9.02 -3.67
C LEU A 264 10.94 -7.49 -3.72
N ALA A 265 11.03 -6.90 -4.91
CA ALA A 265 10.98 -5.46 -5.09
C ALA A 265 9.64 -4.88 -4.59
N ARG A 266 9.69 -3.75 -3.88
CA ARG A 266 8.50 -3.08 -3.30
C ARG A 266 7.40 -2.83 -4.33
N GLU A 267 7.78 -2.33 -5.49
CA GLU A 267 6.83 -1.98 -6.55
C GLU A 267 6.24 -3.24 -7.20
N GLU A 268 6.97 -4.34 -7.20
CA GLU A 268 6.48 -5.64 -7.65
C GLU A 268 5.46 -6.24 -6.66
N ILE A 269 5.70 -6.13 -5.35
CA ILE A 269 4.70 -6.50 -4.33
C ILE A 269 3.42 -5.72 -4.58
N ARG A 270 3.51 -4.38 -4.70
CA ARG A 270 2.36 -3.51 -4.90
C ARG A 270 1.61 -3.84 -6.19
N SER A 271 2.34 -4.11 -7.27
CA SER A 271 1.75 -4.42 -8.58
C SER A 271 1.14 -5.82 -8.65
N ARG A 272 1.52 -6.75 -7.78
CA ARG A 272 0.91 -8.09 -7.65
C ARG A 272 -0.33 -8.11 -6.75
N LEU A 273 -0.51 -7.14 -5.86
CA LEU A 273 -1.73 -7.03 -5.05
C LEU A 273 -2.96 -6.76 -5.95
N ARG A 274 -4.00 -7.59 -5.79
CA ARG A 274 -5.27 -7.48 -6.51
C ARG A 274 -6.45 -7.45 -5.55
N PRO A 275 -7.40 -6.49 -5.70
CA PRO A 275 -7.34 -5.24 -6.46
C PRO A 275 -6.13 -4.32 -6.18
N PRO A 276 -5.80 -3.37 -7.08
CA PRO A 276 -4.69 -2.44 -6.89
C PRO A 276 -4.76 -1.67 -5.57
N VAL A 277 -3.60 -1.46 -4.96
CA VAL A 277 -3.43 -0.68 -3.74
C VAL A 277 -2.68 0.61 -4.07
N ASP A 278 -3.18 1.74 -3.56
CA ASP A 278 -2.53 3.02 -3.74
C ASP A 278 -1.23 3.12 -2.93
N GLN A 279 -0.37 4.05 -3.32
CA GLN A 279 0.97 4.19 -2.75
C GLN A 279 0.97 4.53 -1.26
N LYS A 280 0.06 5.38 -0.79
CA LYS A 280 0.01 5.81 0.62
C LYS A 280 -0.42 4.65 1.53
N LEU A 281 -1.45 3.91 1.14
CA LEU A 281 -1.85 2.68 1.84
C LEU A 281 -0.75 1.62 1.82
N PHE A 282 -0.09 1.42 0.67
CA PHE A 282 1.01 0.46 0.58
C PHE A 282 2.18 0.83 1.48
N GLN A 283 2.58 2.10 1.51
CA GLN A 283 3.63 2.61 2.40
C GLN A 283 3.28 2.38 3.88
N TYR A 284 2.03 2.62 4.26
CA TYR A 284 1.55 2.35 5.61
C TYR A 284 1.67 0.87 5.99
N LEU A 285 1.29 -0.05 5.10
CA LEU A 285 1.42 -1.49 5.31
C LEU A 285 2.88 -1.90 5.51
N MET A 286 3.77 -1.46 4.61
CA MET A 286 5.21 -1.76 4.69
C MET A 286 5.83 -1.26 5.99
N THR A 287 5.50 -0.03 6.39
CA THR A 287 5.99 0.58 7.63
C THR A 287 5.49 -0.19 8.86
N THR A 288 4.21 -0.58 8.86
CA THR A 288 3.59 -1.32 9.97
C THR A 288 4.15 -2.74 10.09
N LEU A 289 4.31 -3.46 8.98
CA LEU A 289 4.88 -4.81 8.95
C LEU A 289 6.34 -4.81 9.39
N ALA A 290 7.14 -3.83 8.95
CA ALA A 290 8.53 -3.68 9.38
C ALA A 290 8.64 -3.34 10.87
N LYS A 291 7.80 -2.42 11.35
CA LYS A 291 7.73 -2.07 12.78
C LYS A 291 7.35 -3.27 13.66
N ASN A 292 6.50 -4.16 13.15
CA ASN A 292 6.11 -5.38 13.84
C ASN A 292 7.15 -6.52 13.70
N GLY A 293 8.28 -6.29 13.01
CA GLY A 293 9.34 -7.28 12.84
C GLY A 293 8.96 -8.46 11.93
N LEU A 294 7.92 -8.34 11.10
CA LEU A 294 7.47 -9.40 10.20
C LEU A 294 8.20 -9.38 8.85
N ILE A 295 8.69 -8.21 8.46
CA ILE A 295 9.48 -8.02 7.24
C ILE A 295 10.72 -7.18 7.53
N VAL A 296 11.74 -7.35 6.70
CA VAL A 296 12.94 -6.51 6.64
C VAL A 296 12.97 -5.82 5.28
N GLN A 297 13.30 -4.53 5.28
CA GLN A 297 13.41 -3.72 4.06
C GLN A 297 14.89 -3.40 3.83
N GLU A 298 15.44 -3.86 2.71
CA GLU A 298 16.83 -3.65 2.30
C GLU A 298 16.82 -2.89 0.98
N GLY A 299 16.92 -1.55 1.06
CA GLY A 299 16.81 -0.68 -0.11
C GLY A 299 15.43 -0.76 -0.78
N ALA A 300 15.40 -1.25 -2.02
CA ALA A 300 14.18 -1.42 -2.81
C ALA A 300 13.51 -2.80 -2.63
N GLU A 301 14.16 -3.71 -1.92
CA GLU A 301 13.70 -5.09 -1.72
C GLU A 301 13.09 -5.28 -0.33
N VAL A 302 12.15 -6.22 -0.25
CA VAL A 302 11.48 -6.60 0.98
C VAL A 302 11.51 -8.12 1.11
N ARG A 303 11.85 -8.59 2.30
CA ARG A 303 11.84 -10.01 2.66
C ARG A 303 11.14 -10.24 3.98
N LEU A 304 10.58 -11.42 4.18
CA LEU A 304 10.19 -11.92 5.50
C LEU A 304 11.39 -11.90 6.44
N SER A 305 11.16 -11.48 7.69
CA SER A 305 12.21 -11.50 8.73
C SER A 305 12.73 -12.90 9.03
N SER A 306 11.89 -13.93 8.85
CA SER A 306 12.26 -15.35 8.97
C SER A 306 13.04 -15.90 7.78
N HIS A 307 13.15 -15.15 6.68
CA HIS A 307 13.92 -15.60 5.52
C HIS A 307 15.36 -15.14 5.68
N GLU A 308 16.21 -16.08 6.09
CA GLU A 308 17.65 -16.00 5.92
C GLU A 308 18.00 -16.68 4.59
N VAL A 309 18.70 -15.94 3.73
CA VAL A 309 19.14 -16.48 2.44
C VAL A 309 20.27 -17.46 2.74
N THR A 310 20.04 -18.75 2.49
CA THR A 310 21.03 -19.83 2.68
C THR A 310 22.36 -19.52 1.98
N LEU A 311 22.33 -18.69 0.92
CA LEU A 311 23.51 -18.16 0.24
C LEU A 311 24.50 -17.46 1.17
N GLN A 312 24.10 -16.78 2.24
CA GLN A 312 25.09 -16.14 3.12
C GLN A 312 25.93 -17.16 3.90
N VAL A 313 25.35 -18.32 4.22
CA VAL A 313 26.05 -19.42 4.90
C VAL A 313 26.98 -20.13 3.91
N ASP A 314 26.48 -20.44 2.70
CA ASP A 314 27.28 -21.07 1.64
C ASP A 314 28.39 -20.13 1.11
N GLU A 315 28.13 -18.82 1.01
CA GLU A 315 29.14 -17.82 0.61
C GLU A 315 30.19 -17.59 1.70
N GLN A 316 29.83 -17.61 2.98
CA GLN A 316 30.82 -17.54 4.07
C GLN A 316 31.69 -18.79 4.11
N GLU A 317 31.10 -19.98 3.98
CA GLU A 317 31.87 -21.23 3.91
C GLU A 317 32.76 -21.27 2.66
N MET A 318 32.27 -20.76 1.53
CA MET A 318 33.04 -20.63 0.29
C MET A 318 34.15 -19.58 0.42
N GLN A 319 33.90 -18.44 1.07
CA GLN A 319 34.92 -17.43 1.38
C GLN A 319 36.04 -18.04 2.23
N GLU A 320 35.69 -18.80 3.27
CA GLU A 320 36.67 -19.50 4.11
C GLU A 320 37.46 -20.54 3.31
N LYS A 321 36.79 -21.37 2.52
CA LYS A 321 37.43 -22.43 1.71
C LYS A 321 38.36 -21.84 0.65
N ILE A 322 37.91 -20.82 -0.10
CA ILE A 322 38.71 -20.14 -1.12
C ILE A 322 39.88 -19.40 -0.46
N GLY A 323 39.64 -18.67 0.64
CA GLY A 323 40.69 -18.00 1.41
C GLY A 323 41.77 -18.97 1.89
N ARG A 324 41.36 -20.10 2.49
CA ARG A 324 42.29 -21.17 2.91
C ARG A 324 43.03 -21.81 1.74
N LEU A 325 42.37 -22.01 0.60
CA LEU A 325 43.02 -22.53 -0.61
C LEU A 325 44.18 -21.63 -1.06
N TYR A 326 43.94 -20.33 -1.16
CA TYR A 326 44.98 -19.36 -1.53
C TYR A 326 46.07 -19.22 -0.45
N LYS A 327 45.71 -19.32 0.83
CA LYS A 327 46.67 -19.31 1.93
C LYS A 327 47.59 -20.54 1.89
N ASN A 328 47.04 -21.73 1.74
CA ASN A 328 47.80 -22.99 1.72
C ASN A 328 48.64 -23.15 0.44
N ALA A 329 48.22 -22.53 -0.66
CA ALA A 329 48.99 -22.52 -1.91
C ALA A 329 50.23 -21.61 -1.84
N GLY A 330 50.32 -20.73 -0.82
CA GLY A 330 51.46 -19.84 -0.60
C GLY A 330 51.76 -18.98 -1.82
N LEU A 331 53.01 -19.05 -2.30
CA LEU A 331 53.47 -18.30 -3.46
C LEU A 331 53.21 -18.98 -4.82
N ARG A 332 52.47 -20.09 -4.84
CA ARG A 332 52.08 -20.83 -6.06
C ARG A 332 50.55 -20.95 -6.16
N PRO A 333 49.83 -19.82 -6.27
CA PRO A 333 48.37 -19.84 -6.21
C PRO A 333 47.73 -20.54 -7.42
N PRO A 334 46.57 -21.17 -7.25
CA PRO A 334 45.77 -21.69 -8.35
C PRO A 334 45.27 -20.56 -9.25
N ASN A 335 45.11 -20.84 -10.54
CA ASN A 335 44.52 -19.88 -11.47
C ASN A 335 42.99 -19.86 -11.32
N LEU A 336 42.33 -18.82 -11.85
CA LEU A 336 40.87 -18.69 -11.73
C LEU A 336 40.10 -19.90 -12.31
N LYS A 337 40.58 -20.49 -13.41
CA LYS A 337 39.95 -21.69 -14.01
C LYS A 337 40.08 -22.91 -13.08
N ASP A 338 41.21 -23.06 -12.40
CA ASP A 338 41.43 -24.15 -11.45
C ASP A 338 40.48 -24.02 -10.26
N VAL A 339 40.27 -22.78 -9.76
CA VAL A 339 39.28 -22.50 -8.69
C VAL A 339 37.86 -22.78 -9.18
N LEU A 340 37.49 -22.33 -10.39
CA LEU A 340 36.18 -22.63 -10.96
C LEU A 340 35.94 -24.14 -11.10
N ALA A 341 36.98 -24.93 -11.44
CA ALA A 341 36.89 -26.38 -11.53
C ALA A 341 36.79 -27.06 -10.16
N LEU A 342 37.51 -26.57 -9.14
CA LEU A 342 37.48 -27.09 -7.78
C LEU A 342 36.13 -26.87 -7.09
N PHE A 343 35.43 -25.80 -7.45
CA PHE A 343 34.12 -25.43 -6.92
C PHE A 343 33.00 -25.62 -7.96
N ALA A 344 33.15 -26.58 -8.89
CA ALA A 344 32.21 -26.82 -9.98
C ALA A 344 30.78 -27.19 -9.53
N GLU A 345 30.61 -27.51 -8.25
CA GLU A 345 29.32 -27.69 -7.58
C GLU A 345 28.51 -26.39 -7.43
N PHE A 346 29.15 -25.22 -7.61
CA PHE A 346 28.51 -23.90 -7.54
C PHE A 346 28.47 -23.18 -8.90
N PRO A 347 27.48 -22.31 -9.16
CA PRO A 347 27.44 -21.49 -10.37
C PRO A 347 28.66 -20.56 -10.50
N GLU A 348 29.25 -20.46 -11.69
CA GLU A 348 30.45 -19.62 -11.93
C GLU A 348 30.28 -18.16 -11.49
N LYS A 349 29.06 -17.62 -11.62
CA LYS A 349 28.74 -16.25 -11.22
C LYS A 349 28.89 -16.03 -9.71
N GLN A 350 28.52 -17.04 -8.91
CA GLN A 350 28.62 -17.00 -7.45
C GLN A 350 30.08 -17.05 -7.00
N ILE A 351 30.88 -17.95 -7.60
CA ILE A 351 32.32 -18.06 -7.30
C ILE A 351 33.04 -16.74 -7.60
N ARG A 352 32.70 -16.08 -8.71
CA ARG A 352 33.26 -14.76 -9.06
C ARG A 352 32.86 -13.68 -8.05
N GLN A 353 31.60 -13.64 -7.62
CA GLN A 353 31.14 -12.70 -6.58
C GLN A 353 31.89 -12.88 -5.26
N VAL A 354 32.13 -14.13 -4.85
CA VAL A 354 32.91 -14.44 -3.63
C VAL A 354 34.37 -13.98 -3.77
N ILE A 355 35.00 -14.20 -4.92
CA ILE A 355 36.37 -13.71 -5.17
C ILE A 355 36.42 -12.17 -5.14
N ASP A 356 35.44 -11.49 -5.73
CA ASP A 356 35.35 -10.04 -5.69
C ASP A 356 35.19 -9.51 -4.26
N LEU A 357 34.39 -10.18 -3.42
CA LEU A 357 34.27 -9.86 -1.98
C LEU A 357 35.60 -10.04 -1.24
N LEU A 358 36.33 -11.13 -1.50
CA LEU A 358 37.66 -11.38 -0.92
C LEU A 358 38.74 -10.38 -1.39
N LEU A 359 38.57 -9.79 -2.58
CA LEU A 359 39.42 -8.69 -3.04
C LEU A 359 39.05 -7.36 -2.36
N GLN A 360 37.75 -7.09 -2.21
CA GLN A 360 37.25 -5.87 -1.54
C GLN A 360 37.62 -5.82 -0.06
N ASN A 361 37.54 -6.95 0.65
CA ASN A 361 37.88 -7.03 2.07
C ASN A 361 39.40 -7.14 2.32
N GLY A 362 40.23 -7.19 1.27
CA GLY A 362 41.69 -7.23 1.34
C GLY A 362 42.28 -8.58 1.72
N THR A 363 41.51 -9.66 1.76
CA THR A 363 42.02 -11.02 2.02
C THR A 363 42.84 -11.53 0.85
N LEU A 364 42.38 -11.27 -0.37
CA LEU A 364 43.10 -11.55 -1.61
C LEU A 364 43.60 -10.25 -2.25
N ILE A 365 44.71 -10.35 -2.96
CA ILE A 365 45.31 -9.27 -3.72
C ILE A 365 45.44 -9.73 -5.18
N LYS A 366 44.90 -8.92 -6.09
CA LYS A 366 45.01 -9.14 -7.53
C LYS A 366 46.36 -8.61 -8.04
N ILE A 367 47.21 -9.50 -8.52
CA ILE A 367 48.50 -9.15 -9.15
C ILE A 367 48.28 -8.83 -10.63
N ASN A 368 47.55 -9.69 -11.33
CA ASN A 368 47.12 -9.50 -12.72
C ASN A 368 45.77 -10.19 -12.98
N GLU A 369 45.32 -10.30 -14.22
CA GLU A 369 44.03 -10.92 -14.55
C GLU A 369 43.96 -12.43 -14.27
N ALA A 370 45.11 -13.10 -14.15
CA ALA A 370 45.20 -14.55 -13.99
C ALA A 370 45.61 -15.01 -12.57
N LEU A 371 46.22 -14.12 -11.77
CA LEU A 371 46.85 -14.46 -10.51
C LEU A 371 46.32 -13.60 -9.35
N PHE A 372 45.82 -14.29 -8.33
CA PHE A 372 45.41 -13.75 -7.04
C PHE A 372 46.27 -14.39 -5.94
N PHE A 373 46.68 -13.61 -4.95
CA PHE A 373 47.49 -14.09 -3.83
C PHE A 373 46.81 -13.73 -2.51
N HIS A 374 47.02 -14.54 -1.48
CA HIS A 374 46.58 -14.20 -0.14
C HIS A 374 47.43 -13.04 0.42
N ALA A 375 46.80 -12.04 1.01
CA ALA A 375 47.49 -10.82 1.46
C ALA A 375 48.59 -11.11 2.48
N GLU A 376 48.35 -12.05 3.41
CA GLU A 376 49.34 -12.45 4.42
C GLU A 376 50.64 -13.01 3.80
N GLU A 377 50.52 -13.86 2.77
CA GLU A 377 51.68 -14.46 2.11
C GLU A 377 52.44 -13.44 1.26
N LEU A 378 51.71 -12.50 0.66
CA LEU A 378 52.31 -11.40 -0.09
C LEU A 378 53.06 -10.42 0.81
N ASN A 379 52.52 -10.13 2.00
CA ASN A 379 53.18 -9.29 3.00
C ASN A 379 54.45 -9.96 3.54
N ARG A 380 54.40 -11.27 3.87
CA ARG A 380 55.61 -12.01 4.28
C ARG A 380 56.69 -11.99 3.20
N LEU A 381 56.30 -12.12 1.93
CA LEU A 381 57.24 -11.99 0.82
C LEU A 381 57.79 -10.57 0.68
N ALA A 382 56.96 -9.55 0.89
CA ALA A 382 57.41 -8.15 0.89
C ALA A 382 58.44 -7.89 1.99
N ASP A 383 58.21 -8.40 3.20
CA ASP A 383 59.15 -8.30 4.33
C ASP A 383 60.47 -9.02 4.01
N THR A 384 60.39 -10.24 3.49
CA THR A 384 61.58 -11.02 3.08
C THR A 384 62.39 -10.31 1.99
N LEU A 385 61.69 -9.71 1.02
CA LEU A 385 62.29 -8.94 -0.06
C LEU A 385 62.94 -7.66 0.46
N GLN A 386 62.29 -6.97 1.41
CA GLN A 386 62.82 -5.78 2.06
C GLN A 386 64.07 -6.08 2.88
N ASP A 387 64.10 -7.20 3.61
CA ASP A 387 65.27 -7.66 4.36
C ASP A 387 66.44 -8.02 3.43
N CYS A 388 66.16 -8.72 2.34
CA CYS A 388 67.17 -9.07 1.33
C CYS A 388 67.76 -7.82 0.68
N LEU A 389 66.92 -6.90 0.21
CA LEU A 389 67.35 -5.63 -0.38
C LEU A 389 68.04 -4.70 0.63
N GLY A 390 67.71 -4.80 1.91
CA GLY A 390 68.41 -4.09 2.98
C GLY A 390 69.83 -4.59 3.23
N ARG A 391 70.09 -5.88 2.98
CA ARG A 391 71.42 -6.51 3.15
C ARG A 391 72.28 -6.43 1.89
N GLU A 392 71.70 -6.73 0.73
CA GLU A 392 72.41 -6.88 -0.54
C GLU A 392 72.33 -5.62 -1.42
N GLY A 393 71.42 -4.69 -1.12
CA GLY A 393 71.26 -3.40 -1.80
C GLY A 393 70.46 -3.46 -3.10
N GLU A 394 70.57 -4.56 -3.86
CA GLU A 394 69.88 -4.76 -5.14
C GLU A 394 69.55 -6.25 -5.37
N ILE A 395 68.49 -6.52 -6.13
CA ILE A 395 68.11 -7.88 -6.52
C ILE A 395 67.76 -7.94 -8.01
N ASP A 396 68.26 -8.95 -8.72
CA ASP A 396 67.91 -9.23 -10.10
C ASP A 396 66.82 -10.31 -10.21
N ALA A 397 66.27 -10.51 -11.41
CA ALA A 397 65.21 -11.51 -11.61
C ALA A 397 65.66 -12.96 -11.28
N PRO A 398 66.90 -13.38 -11.58
CA PRO A 398 67.47 -14.63 -11.08
C PRO A 398 67.58 -14.73 -9.55
N GLY A 399 68.11 -13.71 -8.88
CA GLY A 399 68.24 -13.68 -7.42
C GLY A 399 66.89 -13.74 -6.71
N PHE A 400 65.87 -13.06 -7.25
CA PHE A 400 64.50 -13.16 -6.73
C PHE A 400 63.90 -14.57 -6.93
N LYS A 401 64.29 -15.26 -8.00
CA LYS A 401 63.89 -16.65 -8.24
C LYS A 401 64.52 -17.58 -7.20
N ASP A 402 65.78 -17.38 -6.88
CA ASP A 402 66.52 -18.19 -5.90
C ASP A 402 66.01 -17.92 -4.48
N LEU A 403 65.63 -16.67 -4.18
CA LEU A 403 65.03 -16.27 -2.91
C LEU A 403 63.65 -16.93 -2.68
N THR A 404 62.82 -17.02 -3.73
CA THR A 404 61.42 -17.44 -3.61
C THR A 404 61.15 -18.88 -4.04
N GLY A 405 62.10 -19.52 -4.73
CA GLY A 405 61.92 -20.85 -5.33
C GLY A 405 60.80 -20.90 -6.39
N LEU A 406 60.44 -19.75 -6.96
CA LEU A 406 59.34 -19.62 -7.91
C LEU A 406 59.80 -19.78 -9.36
N THR A 407 58.85 -20.07 -10.24
CA THR A 407 59.10 -20.04 -11.69
C THR A 407 58.92 -18.64 -12.22
N ARG A 408 59.50 -18.32 -13.39
CA ARG A 408 59.35 -17.01 -14.06
C ARG A 408 57.88 -16.58 -14.20
N LYS A 409 56.97 -17.55 -14.33
CA LYS A 409 55.51 -17.34 -14.39
C LYS A 409 54.96 -16.59 -13.18
N TYR A 410 55.51 -16.79 -11.99
CA TYR A 410 55.08 -16.13 -10.75
C TYR A 410 56.03 -15.00 -10.33
N SER A 411 57.34 -15.17 -10.53
CA SER A 411 58.35 -14.19 -10.12
C SER A 411 58.22 -12.84 -10.83
N ILE A 412 57.98 -12.82 -12.15
CA ILE A 412 57.91 -11.56 -12.91
C ILE A 412 56.68 -10.73 -12.49
N PRO A 413 55.45 -11.29 -12.46
CA PRO A 413 54.27 -10.53 -12.01
C PRO A 413 54.39 -10.01 -10.57
N LEU A 414 55.01 -10.77 -9.67
CA LEU A 414 55.23 -10.32 -8.29
C LEU A 414 56.19 -9.13 -8.21
N LEU A 415 57.30 -9.18 -8.96
CA LEU A 415 58.24 -8.06 -9.04
C LEU A 415 57.59 -6.80 -9.65
N GLU A 416 56.79 -6.96 -10.72
CA GLU A 416 56.03 -5.85 -11.30
C GLU A 416 55.00 -5.27 -10.33
N TYR A 417 54.36 -6.13 -9.53
CA TYR A 417 53.45 -5.70 -8.48
C TYR A 417 54.17 -4.91 -7.38
N PHE A 418 55.34 -5.37 -6.92
CA PHE A 418 56.14 -4.64 -5.93
C PHE A 418 56.64 -3.29 -6.46
N ASP A 419 56.93 -3.20 -7.76
CA ASP A 419 57.21 -1.93 -8.43
C ASP A 419 55.96 -1.01 -8.44
N LYS A 420 54.78 -1.57 -8.74
CA LYS A 420 53.50 -0.84 -8.80
C LYS A 420 53.06 -0.29 -7.45
N ILE A 421 53.21 -1.06 -6.38
CA ILE A 421 52.93 -0.60 -5.00
C ILE A 421 54.04 0.27 -4.43
N LYS A 422 55.07 0.56 -5.24
CA LYS A 422 56.22 1.43 -4.89
C LYS A 422 57.13 0.85 -3.80
N LEU A 423 57.11 -0.45 -3.56
CA LEU A 423 58.07 -1.12 -2.65
C LEU A 423 59.46 -1.16 -3.27
N THR A 424 59.53 -1.54 -4.55
CA THR A 424 60.76 -1.61 -5.34
C THR A 424 60.74 -0.61 -6.49
N ILE A 425 61.92 -0.30 -7.03
CA ILE A 425 62.07 0.41 -8.29
C ILE A 425 63.07 -0.32 -9.17
N ARG A 426 62.73 -0.50 -10.44
CA ARG A 426 63.60 -1.13 -11.43
C ARG A 426 64.65 -0.13 -11.94
N VAL A 427 65.92 -0.49 -11.82
CA VAL A 427 67.08 0.24 -12.34
C VAL A 427 67.87 -0.70 -13.24
N GLY A 428 67.67 -0.58 -14.56
CA GLY A 428 68.20 -1.54 -15.53
C GLY A 428 67.59 -2.94 -15.35
N ASP A 429 68.44 -3.94 -15.13
CA ASP A 429 68.04 -5.35 -14.92
C ASP A 429 67.86 -5.72 -13.44
N LYS A 430 68.12 -4.77 -12.54
CA LYS A 430 68.04 -4.95 -11.09
C LYS A 430 66.92 -4.12 -10.49
N ARG A 431 66.52 -4.47 -9.28
CA ARG A 431 65.56 -3.75 -8.46
C ARG A 431 66.19 -3.35 -7.15
N ILE A 432 65.94 -2.13 -6.73
CA ILE A 432 66.39 -1.60 -5.45
C ILE A 432 65.18 -1.19 -4.62
N LEU A 433 65.38 -1.09 -3.30
CA LEU A 433 64.34 -0.62 -2.40
C LEU A 433 64.08 0.87 -2.66
N ARG A 434 62.81 1.25 -2.81
CA ARG A 434 62.47 2.65 -3.01
C ARG A 434 62.62 3.37 -1.67
N LYS A 435 63.59 4.28 -1.54
CA LYS A 435 63.72 5.13 -0.34
C LYS A 435 62.43 5.93 -0.17
N ASN A 436 61.69 5.71 0.91
CA ASN A 436 60.59 6.57 1.34
C ASN A 436 61.17 7.96 1.62
N THR A 437 61.11 8.84 0.64
CA THR A 437 61.08 10.27 0.90
C THR A 437 59.66 10.53 1.36
N GLY A 438 59.52 10.77 2.66
CA GLY A 438 58.23 10.96 3.34
C GLY A 438 57.39 12.07 2.76
#